data_AF-A0A971WP95-F1
#
_entry.id   AF-A0A971WP95-F1
#
_cell.length_a   1.000
_cell.length_b   1.000
_cell.length_c   1.000
_cell.angle_alpha   90.00
_cell.angle_beta   90.00
_cell.angle_gamma   90.00
#
_symmetry.space_group_name_H-M   'P 1'
#
loop_
_entity.id
_entity.type
_entity.pdbx_description
1 polymer ?
#
loop_
_entity_poly.entity_id
_entity_poly.type
_entity_poly.pdbx_seq_one_letter_code
_entity_poly.pdbx_strand_id
1 'polypeptide(L)' 'MLKIEHLTKVFYPGTVNEKMAINDLSLNVEEGEIVCVIG' A
#
# COMPACT_ATOMS: atom_id res chain seq x y z
N MET A 1 -6.75 -1.29 -15.69
CA MET A 1 -5.45 -1.80 -15.20
C MET A 1 -4.89 -0.85 -14.14
N LEU A 2 -4.82 -1.30 -12.89
CA LEU A 2 -4.15 -0.60 -11.79
C LEU A 2 -2.88 -1.37 -11.42
N LYS A 3 -1.74 -0.70 -11.39
CA LYS A 3 -0.46 -1.28 -11.00
C LYS A 3 0.15 -0.45 -9.88
N ILE A 4 0.42 -1.10 -8.75
CA ILE A 4 1.13 -0.55 -7.58
C ILE A 4 2.42 -1.34 -7.46
N GLU A 5 3.56 -0.65 -7.37
CA GLU A 5 4.87 -1.28 -7.26
C GLU A 5 5.61 -0.65 -6.07
N HIS A 6 6.07 -1.52 -5.16
CA HIS A 6 6.91 -1.15 -4.02
C HIS A 6 6.40 0.04 -3.19
N LEU A 7 5.07 0.12 -2.99
CA LEU A 7 4.46 1.21 -2.23
C LEU A 7 4.78 1.08 -0.75
N THR A 8 5.43 2.10 -0.21
CA THR A 8 5.66 2.26 1.23
C THR A 8 5.01 3.54 1.71
N LYS A 9 4.26 3.46 2.82
CA LYS A 9 3.65 4.61 3.49
C LYS A 9 4.07 4.63 4.94
N VAL A 10 4.80 5.67 5.32
CA VAL A 10 5.16 5.98 6.70
C VAL A 10 4.44 7.26 7.12
N PHE A 11 3.75 7.22 8.26
CA PHE A 11 3.21 8.40 8.92
C PHE A 11 4.20 8.93 9.95
N TYR A 12 4.28 10.25 10.07
CA TYR A 12 5.16 10.97 11.00
C TYR A 12 6.64 10.53 10.97
N PRO A 13 7.25 10.43 9.76
CA PRO A 13 8.63 9.95 9.64
C PRO A 13 9.61 10.84 10.42
N GLY A 14 10.56 10.22 11.10
CA GLY A 14 11.59 10.89 11.90
C GLY A 14 11.13 11.35 13.29
N THR A 15 9.92 10.96 13.73
CA THR A 15 9.40 11.31 15.06
C THR A 15 9.27 10.08 15.95
N VAL A 16 9.10 10.28 17.26
CA VAL A 16 8.74 9.19 18.19
C VAL A 16 7.38 8.54 17.87
N ASN A 17 6.55 9.20 17.05
CA ASN A 17 5.25 8.71 16.61
C ASN A 17 5.31 8.10 15.19
N GLU A 18 6.51 7.83 14.66
CA GLU A 18 6.66 7.21 13.36
C GLU A 18 5.88 5.90 13.29
N LYS A 19 5.07 5.75 12.24
CA LYS A 19 4.25 4.56 12.03
C LYS A 19 4.27 4.14 10.57
N MET A 20 4.83 2.96 10.31
CA MET A 20 4.74 2.32 9.01
C MET A 20 3.32 1.77 8.81
N ALA A 21 2.60 2.32 7.83
CA ALA A 21 1.22 1.95 7.53
C ALA A 21 1.11 1.00 6.33
N ILE A 22 1.97 1.15 5.34
CA ILE A 22 2.10 0.24 4.20
C ILE A 22 3.59 -0.03 4.04
N ASN A 23 3.97 -1.30 3.93
CA ASN A 23 5.36 -1.72 3.79
C ASN A 23 5.53 -2.52 2.48
N ASP A 24 6.22 -1.92 1.51
CA ASP A 24 6.60 -2.54 0.23
C ASP A 24 5.47 -3.29 -0.51
N LEU A 25 4.29 -2.67 -0.60
CA LEU A 25 3.13 -3.27 -1.26
C LEU A 25 3.27 -3.20 -2.79
N SER A 26 3.19 -4.35 -3.44
CA SER A 26 2.97 -4.46 -4.89
C SER A 26 1.66 -5.16 -5.18
N LEU A 27 0.85 -4.59 -6.08
CA LEU A 27 -0.47 -5.08 -6.46
C LEU A 27 -0.73 -4.79 -7.93
N ASN A 28 -1.25 -5.77 -8.66
CA ASN A 28 -1.74 -5.58 -10.02
C ASN A 28 -3.22 -5.97 -10.06
N VAL A 29 -4.05 -5.12 -10.66
CA VAL A 29 -5.49 -5.34 -10.84
C VAL A 29 -5.84 -5.10 -12.29
N GLU A 30 -6.33 -6.14 -12.94
CA GLU A 30 -6.71 -6.10 -14.35
C GLU A 30 -8.08 -5.44 -14.55
N GLU A 31 -8.36 -5.04 -15.79
CA GLU A 31 -9.66 -4.50 -16.13
C GLU A 31 -10.76 -5.58 -15.98
N GLY A 32 -11.85 -5.23 -15.28
CA GLY A 32 -12.95 -6.15 -14.98
C GLY A 32 -12.77 -6.98 -13.71
N GLU A 33 -11.61 -6.94 -13.04
CA GLU A 33 -11.41 -7.59 -11.74
C GLU A 33 -12.05 -6.79 -10.60
N ILE A 34 -12.68 -7.50 -9.67
CA ILE A 34 -13.24 -6.94 -8.43
C ILE A 34 -12.38 -7.43 -7.27
N VAL A 35 -11.74 -6.49 -6.58
CA VAL A 35 -10.85 -6.77 -5.45
C VAL A 35 -11.49 -6.31 -4.15
N CYS A 36 -11.52 -7.19 -3.16
CA CYS A 36 -11.87 -6.86 -1.78
C CYS A 36 -10.59 -6.91 -0.93
N VAL A 37 -10.33 -5.85 -0.15
CA VAL A 37 -9.23 -5.82 0.81
C VAL A 37 -9.80 -6.09 2.19
N ILE A 38 -9.21 -7.06 2.90
CA ILE A 38 -9.60 -7.46 4.25
C ILE A 38 -8.38 -7.42 5.18
N GLY A 39 -8.62 -7.11 6.45
CA GLY A 39 -7.58 -6.89 7.46
C GLY A 39 -8.05 -5.91 8.53
#